data_AF-A0A382CLP9-F1
#
_entry.id   AF-A0A382CLP9-F1
#
_cell.length_a   1.000
_cell.length_b   1.000
_cell.length_c   1.000
_cell.angle_alpha   90.00
_cell.angle_beta   90.00
_cell.angle_gamma   90.00
#
_symmetry.space_group_name_H-M   'P 1'
#
loop_
_entity.id
_entity.type
_entity.pdbx_description
1 polymer ?
#
loop_
_entity_poly.entity_id
_entity_poly.type
_entity_poly.pdbx_seq_one_letter_code
_entity_poly.pdbx_strand_id
1 'polypeptide(L)'
;MSTNVTIQHGEEINNSTGVSAKKLLMWTFLGSDVMFFGTFIATFMAYRNKSLVGPYPEDTLNIPITSVSTFVLLMSSLGIVLALHYLKEARMGLAKFWLLMVIIMGIGFIGFQIYEFSHFANMGMTPQVNL
;
A
#
# COMPACT_ATOMS: atom_id res chain seq x y z
N MET A 1 41.73 -28.62 -14.60
CA MET A 1 40.40 -29.15 -14.96
C MET A 1 39.43 -28.74 -13.87
N SER A 2 38.82 -27.56 -14.01
CA SER A 2 37.79 -27.04 -13.11
C SER A 2 36.56 -26.75 -13.97
N THR A 3 35.54 -27.56 -13.80
CA THR A 3 34.25 -27.43 -14.47
C THR A 3 33.59 -26.12 -14.03
N ASN A 4 33.51 -25.16 -14.95
CA ASN A 4 32.69 -23.97 -14.78
C ASN A 4 31.23 -24.41 -14.72
N VAL A 5 30.65 -24.37 -13.52
CA VAL A 5 29.21 -24.53 -13.34
C VAL A 5 28.55 -23.25 -13.85
N THR A 6 28.13 -23.27 -15.10
CA THR A 6 27.29 -22.24 -15.69
C THR A 6 25.91 -22.35 -15.07
N ILE A 7 25.64 -21.66 -13.96
CA ILE A 7 24.26 -21.42 -13.52
C ILE A 7 23.67 -20.35 -14.46
N GLN A 8 23.33 -20.74 -15.68
CA GLN A 8 22.35 -20.01 -16.47
C GLN A 8 20.97 -20.47 -16.02
N HIS A 9 20.42 -19.81 -15.01
CA HIS A 9 18.98 -19.80 -14.79
C HIS A 9 18.36 -18.68 -15.65
N GLY A 10 18.66 -18.71 -16.95
CA GLY A 10 17.88 -17.99 -17.94
C GLY A 10 16.58 -18.77 -18.08
N GLU A 11 15.54 -18.31 -17.41
CA GLU A 11 14.16 -18.81 -17.59
C GLU A 11 13.86 -18.67 -19.11
N GLU A 12 14.03 -19.74 -19.88
CA GLU A 12 13.60 -19.77 -21.28
C GLU A 12 12.13 -19.36 -21.27
N ILE A 13 11.84 -18.21 -21.88
CA ILE A 13 10.47 -17.70 -22.01
C ILE A 13 9.80 -18.53 -23.11
N ASN A 14 9.49 -19.79 -22.79
CA ASN A 14 8.67 -20.68 -23.61
C ASN A 14 7.18 -20.36 -23.37
N ASN A 15 6.82 -19.08 -23.50
CA ASN A 15 5.49 -18.56 -23.25
C ASN A 15 5.00 -17.91 -24.55
N SER A 16 3.83 -18.31 -25.05
CA SER A 16 3.24 -17.78 -26.31
C SER A 16 2.98 -16.26 -26.30
N THR A 17 3.06 -15.62 -25.13
CA THR A 17 2.79 -14.19 -24.90
C THR A 17 4.05 -13.32 -24.79
N GLY A 18 5.26 -13.89 -24.77
CA GLY A 18 6.52 -13.14 -24.67
C GLY A 18 6.76 -12.43 -23.31
N VAL A 19 5.96 -12.72 -22.28
CA VAL A 19 6.07 -12.13 -20.94
C VAL A 19 6.42 -13.22 -19.91
N SER A 20 7.32 -12.92 -18.96
CA SER A 20 7.63 -13.85 -17.85
C SER A 20 6.37 -14.11 -17.02
N ALA A 21 6.14 -15.38 -16.68
CA ALA A 21 5.01 -15.82 -15.88
C ALA A 21 4.96 -15.10 -14.51
N LYS A 22 6.12 -14.78 -13.91
CA LYS A 22 6.19 -14.04 -12.63
C LYS A 22 5.62 -12.64 -12.74
N LYS A 23 5.95 -11.95 -13.85
CA LYS A 23 5.41 -10.62 -14.13
C LYS A 23 3.90 -10.71 -14.36
N LEU A 24 3.45 -11.66 -15.17
CA LEU A 24 2.02 -11.87 -15.44
C LEU A 24 1.24 -12.12 -14.14
N LEU A 25 1.72 -13.01 -13.27
CA LEU A 25 1.11 -13.31 -11.97
C LEU A 25 1.07 -12.08 -11.05
N MET A 26 2.13 -11.26 -11.04
CA MET A 26 2.14 -10.02 -10.26
C MET A 26 1.05 -9.04 -10.74
N TRP A 27 0.86 -8.90 -12.04
CA TRP A 27 -0.21 -8.06 -12.60
C TRP A 27 -1.60 -8.59 -12.26
N THR A 28 -1.82 -9.91 -12.36
CA THR A 28 -3.08 -10.54 -11.96
C THR A 28 -3.36 -10.35 -10.47
N PHE A 29 -2.34 -10.53 -9.62
CA PHE A 29 -2.44 -10.32 -8.17
C PHE A 29 -2.81 -8.87 -7.81
N LEU A 30 -2.15 -7.89 -8.42
CA LEU A 30 -2.51 -6.48 -8.24
C LEU A 30 -3.94 -6.19 -8.72
N GLY A 31 -4.36 -6.81 -9.83
CA GLY A 31 -5.74 -6.72 -10.32
C GLY A 31 -6.76 -7.28 -9.33
N SER A 32 -6.47 -8.40 -8.66
CA SER A 32 -7.35 -8.95 -7.63
C SER A 32 -7.45 -8.04 -6.40
N ASP A 33 -6.36 -7.41 -5.97
CA ASP A 33 -6.38 -6.47 -4.84
C ASP A 33 -7.25 -5.25 -5.16
N VAL A 34 -7.17 -4.72 -6.39
CA VAL A 34 -8.02 -3.60 -6.84
C VAL A 34 -9.51 -3.99 -6.80
N MET A 35 -9.87 -5.20 -7.24
CA MET A 35 -11.26 -5.67 -7.19
C MET A 35 -11.75 -5.88 -5.76
N PHE A 36 -10.88 -6.38 -4.88
CA PHE A 36 -11.16 -6.54 -3.46
C PHE A 36 -11.47 -5.20 -2.78
N PHE A 37 -10.60 -4.20 -2.93
CA PHE A 37 -10.87 -2.85 -2.41
C PHE A 37 -12.06 -2.17 -3.12
N GLY A 38 -12.26 -2.44 -4.41
CA GLY A 38 -13.43 -1.97 -5.17
C GLY A 38 -14.75 -2.44 -4.56
N THR A 39 -14.79 -3.65 -4.01
CA THR A 39 -15.96 -4.18 -3.30
C THR A 39 -16.23 -3.38 -2.02
N PHE A 40 -15.20 -3.06 -1.24
CA PHE A 40 -15.35 -2.22 -0.04
C PHE A 40 -15.86 -0.82 -0.35
N ILE A 41 -15.36 -0.18 -1.42
CA ILE A 41 -15.86 1.12 -1.87
C ILE A 41 -17.32 1.02 -2.32
N ALA A 42 -17.67 -0.03 -3.08
CA ALA A 42 -19.05 -0.26 -3.54
C ALA A 42 -20.01 -0.49 -2.36
N THR A 43 -19.61 -1.27 -1.36
CA THR A 43 -20.37 -1.45 -0.11
C THR A 43 -20.51 -0.12 0.63
N PHE A 44 -19.44 0.65 0.82
CA PHE A 44 -19.55 1.98 1.43
C PHE A 44 -20.53 2.88 0.67
N MET A 45 -20.46 2.90 -0.66
CA MET A 45 -21.35 3.72 -1.49
C MET A 45 -22.82 3.26 -1.44
N ALA A 46 -23.08 1.97 -1.25
CA ALA A 46 -24.42 1.43 -1.08
C ALA A 46 -25.04 1.80 0.29
N TYR A 47 -24.21 1.96 1.33
CA TYR A 47 -24.66 2.23 2.71
C TYR A 47 -24.51 3.71 3.14
N ARG A 48 -23.80 4.55 2.38
CA ARG A 48 -23.47 5.95 2.74
C ARG A 48 -24.64 6.86 3.15
N ASN A 49 -25.87 6.54 2.72
CA ASN A 49 -27.07 7.36 2.98
C ASN A 49 -28.08 6.66 3.91
N LYS A 50 -27.72 5.52 4.51
CA LYS A 50 -28.61 4.74 5.39
C LYS A 50 -28.39 4.98 6.88
N SER A 51 -27.37 5.78 7.25
CA SER A 51 -27.15 6.18 8.65
C SER A 51 -28.27 7.13 9.10
N LEU A 52 -29.03 6.70 10.11
CA LEU A 52 -30.27 7.35 10.56
C LEU A 52 -30.09 8.31 11.74
N VAL A 53 -28.91 8.40 12.37
CA VAL A 53 -28.63 9.28 13.52
C VAL A 53 -27.15 9.69 13.48
N GLY A 54 -26.87 11.00 13.55
CA GLY A 54 -25.52 11.58 13.48
C GLY A 54 -24.58 11.16 14.64
N PRO A 55 -23.26 11.40 14.51
CA PRO A 55 -22.64 12.49 13.74
C PRO A 55 -22.24 12.11 12.31
N TYR A 56 -22.24 13.11 11.42
CA TYR A 56 -21.78 12.95 10.05
C TYR A 56 -20.23 12.91 9.97
N PRO A 57 -19.64 12.29 8.94
CA PRO A 57 -18.17 12.14 8.79
C PRO A 57 -17.41 13.47 8.83
N GLU A 58 -18.07 14.57 8.49
CA GLU A 58 -17.52 15.93 8.44
C GLU A 58 -17.15 16.53 9.80
N ASP A 59 -17.79 16.10 10.90
CA ASP A 59 -17.50 16.60 12.25
C ASP A 59 -16.44 15.78 13.00
N THR A 60 -16.06 14.62 12.45
CA THR A 60 -15.21 13.64 13.13
C THR A 60 -13.89 13.41 12.44
N LEU A 61 -13.79 13.60 11.11
CA LEU A 61 -12.51 13.50 10.42
C LEU A 61 -11.62 14.72 10.69
N ASN A 62 -10.49 14.48 11.36
CA ASN A 62 -9.48 15.50 11.58
C ASN A 62 -8.67 15.74 10.28
N ILE A 63 -9.19 16.63 9.42
CA ILE A 63 -8.62 16.96 8.10
C ILE A 63 -7.09 17.20 8.15
N PRO A 64 -6.52 17.93 9.12
CA PRO A 64 -5.07 18.07 9.25
C PRO A 64 -4.30 16.76 9.40
N ILE A 65 -4.73 15.86 10.30
CA ILE A 65 -4.02 14.61 10.58
C ILE A 65 -4.12 13.66 9.39
N THR A 66 -5.30 13.54 8.79
CA THR A 66 -5.53 12.70 7.61
C THR A 66 -4.76 13.22 6.37
N SER A 67 -4.63 14.53 6.22
CA SER A 67 -3.84 15.14 5.13
C SER A 67 -2.35 14.87 5.31
N VAL A 68 -1.83 14.97 6.54
CA VAL A 68 -0.43 14.69 6.85
C VAL A 68 -0.11 13.20 6.64
N SER A 69 -0.99 12.28 7.06
CA SER A 69 -0.79 10.85 6.85
C SER A 69 -0.78 10.48 5.36
N THR A 70 -1.64 11.13 4.56
CA THR A 70 -1.64 10.98 3.09
C THR A 70 -0.37 11.53 2.46
N PHE A 71 0.11 12.70 2.90
CA PHE A 71 1.38 13.26 2.43
C PHE A 71 2.58 12.34 2.72
N VAL A 72 2.61 11.73 3.91
CA VAL A 72 3.63 10.73 4.28
C VAL A 72 3.57 9.53 3.34
N LEU A 73 2.38 9.02 2.98
CA LEU A 73 2.27 7.93 2.01
C LEU A 73 2.73 8.32 0.60
N LEU A 74 2.40 9.53 0.13
CA LEU A 74 2.85 10.02 -1.18
C LEU A 74 4.37 10.14 -1.22
N MET A 75 4.98 10.68 -0.16
CA MET A 75 6.43 10.76 -0.04
C MET A 75 7.08 9.37 0.09
N SER A 76 6.40 8.40 0.73
CA SER A 76 6.85 7.01 0.79
C SER A 76 6.83 6.32 -0.58
N SER A 77 5.80 6.58 -1.39
CA SER A 77 5.72 6.12 -2.79
C SER A 77 6.88 6.68 -3.64
N LEU A 78 7.24 7.95 -3.45
CA LEU A 78 8.45 8.51 -4.07
C LEU A 78 9.72 7.83 -3.56
N GLY A 79 9.80 7.55 -2.26
CA GLY A 79 10.95 6.89 -1.62
C GLY A 79 11.26 5.52 -2.22
N ILE A 80 10.25 4.69 -2.51
CA ILE A 80 10.47 3.37 -3.12
C ILE A 80 10.94 3.46 -4.58
N VAL A 81 10.49 4.48 -5.32
CA VAL A 81 10.97 4.76 -6.69
C VAL A 81 12.44 5.19 -6.67
N LEU A 82 12.83 6.04 -5.70
CA LEU A 82 14.22 6.45 -5.50
C LEU A 82 15.10 5.26 -5.09
N ALA A 83 14.62 4.39 -4.21
CA ALA A 83 15.32 3.15 -3.85
C ALA A 83 15.60 2.28 -5.09
N LEU A 84 14.60 2.12 -5.96
CA LEU A 84 14.75 1.38 -7.22
C LEU A 84 15.75 2.06 -8.17
N HIS A 85 15.76 3.39 -8.25
CA HIS A 85 16.71 4.15 -9.06
C HIS A 85 18.15 3.90 -8.59
N TYR A 86 18.45 4.05 -7.30
CA TYR A 86 19.79 3.80 -6.75
C TYR A 86 20.20 2.32 -6.82
N LEU A 87 19.24 1.40 -6.76
CA LEU A 87 19.49 -0.02 -6.97
C LEU A 87 19.96 -0.31 -8.41
N LYS A 88 19.37 0.36 -9.40
CA LYS A 88 19.79 0.25 -10.82
C LYS A 88 21.17 0.86 -11.06
N GLU A 89 21.55 1.90 -10.31
CA GLU A 89 22.90 2.49 -10.34
C GLU A 89 23.95 1.66 -9.56
N ALA A 90 23.60 0.47 -9.06
CA ALA A 90 24.44 -0.38 -8.21
C ALA A 90 24.90 0.30 -6.89
N ARG A 91 24.24 1.39 -6.47
CA ARG A 91 24.51 2.11 -5.23
C ARG A 91 23.73 1.49 -4.07
N MET A 92 24.18 0.31 -3.62
CA MET A 92 23.46 -0.48 -2.61
C MET A 92 23.26 0.25 -1.27
N GLY A 93 24.21 1.11 -0.86
CA GLY A 93 24.10 1.87 0.39
C GLY A 93 22.89 2.83 0.37
N LEU A 94 22.77 3.62 -0.71
CA LEU A 94 21.64 4.54 -0.89
C LEU A 94 20.33 3.78 -1.10
N ALA A 95 20.34 2.69 -1.87
CA ALA A 95 19.14 1.87 -2.07
C ALA A 95 18.58 1.33 -0.75
N LYS A 96 19.45 0.82 0.14
CA LYS A 96 19.05 0.35 1.49
C LYS A 96 18.55 1.48 2.38
N PHE A 97 19.20 2.64 2.33
CA PHE A 97 18.77 3.82 3.09
C PHE A 97 17.34 4.24 2.71
N TRP A 98 17.05 4.37 1.41
CA TRP A 98 15.72 4.73 0.92
C TRP A 98 14.67 3.67 1.24
N LEU A 99 15.03 2.39 1.14
CA LEU A 99 14.14 1.29 1.55
C LEU A 99 13.79 1.38 3.05
N LEU A 100 14.77 1.68 3.90
CA LEU A 100 14.55 1.85 5.34
C LEU A 100 13.67 3.06 5.63
N MET A 101 13.86 4.17 4.92
CA MET A 101 12.99 5.35 5.04
C MET A 101 11.53 5.03 4.68
N VAL A 102 11.29 4.28 3.60
CA VAL A 102 9.94 3.81 3.22
C VAL A 102 9.29 3.00 4.34
N ILE A 103 10.04 2.10 4.99
CA ILE A 103 9.55 1.29 6.11
C ILE A 103 9.20 2.18 7.31
N ILE A 104 10.06 3.12 7.69
CA ILE A 104 9.81 4.05 8.81
C ILE A 104 8.54 4.87 8.53
N MET A 105 8.40 5.40 7.32
CA MET A 105 7.22 6.18 6.93
C MET A 105 5.95 5.34 6.95
N GLY A 106 6.02 4.07 6.52
CA GLY A 106 4.90 3.12 6.61
C GLY A 106 4.49 2.82 8.06
N ILE A 107 5.46 2.63 8.97
CA ILE A 107 5.18 2.45 10.40
C ILE A 107 4.55 3.72 10.99
N GLY A 108 5.06 4.90 10.63
CA GLY A 108 4.48 6.17 11.04
C GLY A 108 3.02 6.32 10.58
N PHE A 109 2.72 5.94 9.33
CA PHE A 109 1.35 5.92 8.81
C PHE A 109 0.42 5.01 9.61
N ILE A 110 0.86 3.79 9.95
CA ILE A 110 0.08 2.87 10.80
C ILE A 110 -0.17 3.50 12.18
N GLY A 111 0.82 4.18 12.75
CA GLY A 111 0.68 4.90 14.02
C GLY A 111 -0.41 5.98 13.98
N PHE A 112 -0.45 6.80 12.92
CA PHE A 112 -1.52 7.78 12.73
C PHE A 112 -2.90 7.12 12.63
N GLN A 113 -2.99 6.01 11.89
CA GLN A 113 -4.25 5.29 11.72
C GLN A 113 -4.77 4.70 13.04
N ILE A 114 -3.88 4.13 13.87
CA ILE A 114 -4.23 3.61 15.20
C ILE A 114 -4.72 4.75 16.11
N TYR A 115 -4.05 5.90 16.06
CA TYR A 115 -4.46 7.07 16.85
C TYR A 115 -5.86 7.56 16.47
N GLU A 116 -6.14 7.76 15.16
CA GLU A 116 -7.47 8.18 14.70
C GLU A 116 -8.55 7.16 15.08
N PHE A 117 -8.30 5.86 14.86
CA PHE A 117 -9.28 4.83 15.23
C PHE A 117 -9.49 4.72 16.75
N SER A 118 -8.44 4.85 17.56
CA SER A 118 -8.57 4.86 19.01
C SER A 118 -9.33 6.09 19.50
N HIS A 119 -9.09 7.24 18.88
CA HIS A 119 -9.84 8.47 19.16
C HIS A 119 -11.33 8.29 18.82
N PHE A 120 -11.68 7.69 17.67
CA PHE A 120 -13.06 7.37 17.30
C PHE A 120 -13.72 6.36 18.26
N ALA A 121 -13.00 5.33 18.67
CA ALA A 121 -13.51 4.33 19.62
C ALA A 121 -13.82 4.96 20.99
N ASN A 122 -12.97 5.87 21.47
CA ASN A 122 -13.18 6.59 22.73
C ASN A 122 -14.38 7.57 22.65
N MET A 123 -14.73 8.04 21.45
CA MET A 123 -15.92 8.86 21.20
C MET A 123 -17.19 8.02 20.97
N GLY A 124 -17.13 6.70 21.19
CA GLY A 124 -18.29 5.80 21.08
C GLY A 124 -18.68 5.45 19.64
N MET A 125 -17.92 5.90 18.64
CA MET A 125 -18.16 5.55 17.24
C MET A 125 -17.43 4.26 16.89
N THR A 126 -18.04 3.13 17.24
CA THR A 126 -17.53 1.82 16.85
C THR A 126 -18.27 1.30 15.60
N PRO A 127 -17.70 0.36 14.84
CA PRO A 127 -18.37 -0.26 13.69
C PRO A 127 -19.70 -0.94 14.01
N GLN A 128 -20.04 -1.12 15.29
CA GLN A 128 -21.26 -1.77 15.76
C GLN A 128 -22.44 -0.80 15.93
N VAL A 129 -22.18 0.50 16.05
CA VAL A 129 -23.23 1.49 16.40
C VAL A 129 -23.74 2.29 15.20
N ASN A 130 -22.99 2.36 14.10
CA ASN A 130 -23.27 3.23 12.94
C ASN A 130 -23.31 2.46 11.59
N LEU A 131 -24.11 1.40 11.50
CA LEU A 131 -24.40 0.68 10.24
C LEU A 131 -25.64 1.24 9.53
#